data_AF-A0A7J4R6V7-F1
#
_entry.id   AF-A0A7J4R6V7-F1
#
_cell.length_a   1.000
_cell.length_b   1.000
_cell.length_c   1.000
_cell.angle_alpha   90.00
_cell.angle_beta   90.00
_cell.angle_gamma   90.00
#
_symmetry.space_group_name_H-M   'P 1'
#
loop_
_entity.id
_entity.type
_entity.pdbx_description
1 polymer ?
#
loop_
_entity_poly.entity_id
_entity_poly.type
_entity_poly.pdbx_seq_one_letter_code
_entity_poly.pdbx_strand_id
1 'polypeptide(L)'
;MNRRLVIMRHAHSSRDNPNLADHERPLDERGLRDSPRVAKQILSRGWKPDHISVSSSLRTIQTLENLGPELSEIPKSIEERLYHASLETLLSVATSIPENTTQMIISHNPGCEMLLEKLSGELEIMPTASVALM
;
A
#
# COMPACT_ATOMS: atom_id res chain seq x y z
N MET A 1 22.72 3.43 -8.16
CA MET A 1 22.10 2.37 -7.34
C MET A 1 20.83 2.96 -6.77
N ASN A 2 19.70 2.83 -7.48
CA ASN A 2 18.44 3.50 -7.12
C ASN A 2 17.43 2.42 -6.71
N ARG A 3 16.95 2.46 -5.47
CA ARG A 3 15.73 1.73 -5.07
C ARG A 3 14.56 2.68 -5.34
N ARG A 4 13.47 2.15 -5.89
CA ARG A 4 12.22 2.91 -6.07
C ARG A 4 11.21 2.38 -5.09
N LEU A 5 10.53 3.26 -4.37
CA LEU A 5 9.52 2.85 -3.40
C LEU A 5 8.15 3.44 -3.77
N VAL A 6 7.20 2.56 -4.02
CA VAL A 6 5.79 2.91 -4.19
C VAL A 6 5.10 2.75 -2.85
N ILE A 7 4.64 3.85 -2.25
CA ILE A 7 3.90 3.84 -0.98
C ILE A 7 2.42 3.94 -1.32
N MET A 8 1.60 2.98 -0.89
CA MET A 8 0.16 3.02 -1.06
C MET A 8 -0.55 2.86 0.29
N ARG A 9 -1.44 3.80 0.58
CA ARG A 9 -2.46 3.58 1.61
C ARG A 9 -3.58 2.73 1.04
N HIS A 10 -4.07 1.77 1.82
CA HIS A 10 -5.21 0.93 1.43
C HIS A 10 -6.42 1.75 0.94
N ALA A 11 -7.23 1.14 0.07
CA ALA A 11 -8.46 1.74 -0.44
C ALA A 11 -9.54 1.82 0.65
N HIS A 12 -10.60 2.58 0.40
CA HIS A 12 -11.61 2.86 1.42
C HIS A 12 -12.27 1.57 1.96
N SER A 13 -12.45 1.49 3.28
CA SER A 13 -12.96 0.29 3.96
C SER A 13 -14.26 0.57 4.70
N SER A 14 -15.14 -0.44 4.72
CA SER A 14 -16.44 -0.35 5.40
C SER A 14 -16.26 -0.26 6.93
N ARG A 15 -17.24 0.37 7.57
CA ARG A 15 -17.44 0.39 9.03
C ARG A 15 -18.85 -0.09 9.42
N ASP A 16 -19.57 -0.70 8.48
CA ASP A 16 -21.02 -0.91 8.61
C ASP A 16 -21.36 -2.06 9.57
N ASN A 17 -20.42 -2.97 9.81
CA ASN A 17 -20.58 -4.04 10.78
C ASN A 17 -19.71 -3.79 12.02
N PRO A 18 -20.30 -3.35 13.15
CA PRO A 18 -19.55 -3.07 14.38
C PRO A 18 -19.04 -4.34 15.09
N ASN A 19 -19.51 -5.53 14.69
CA ASN A 19 -19.09 -6.80 15.28
C ASN A 19 -17.85 -7.41 14.60
N LEU A 20 -17.39 -6.85 13.48
CA LEU A 20 -16.16 -7.29 12.83
C LEU A 20 -14.94 -6.73 13.55
N ALA A 21 -13.92 -7.58 13.74
CA ALA A 21 -12.62 -7.10 14.18
C ALA A 21 -12.06 -6.11 13.14
N ASP A 22 -11.30 -5.09 13.58
CA ASP A 22 -10.79 -4.05 12.66
C ASP A 22 -9.97 -4.66 11.50
N HIS A 23 -9.18 -5.69 11.82
CA HIS A 23 -8.34 -6.41 10.85
C HIS A 23 -9.15 -7.10 9.75
N GLU A 24 -10.38 -7.50 10.06
CA GLU A 24 -11.32 -8.19 9.16
C GLU A 24 -12.25 -7.23 8.41
N ARG A 25 -12.10 -5.92 8.58
CA ARG A 25 -12.93 -4.94 7.87
C ARG A 25 -12.65 -4.99 6.36
N PRO A 26 -13.67 -5.24 5.51
CA PRO A 26 -13.50 -5.29 4.07
C PRO A 26 -13.44 -3.90 3.44
N LEU A 27 -13.08 -3.83 2.16
CA LEU A 27 -13.35 -2.67 1.32
C LEU A 27 -14.85 -2.42 1.20
N ASP A 28 -15.22 -1.15 1.01
CA ASP A 28 -16.58 -0.79 0.61
C ASP A 28 -16.67 -0.56 -0.91
N GLU A 29 -17.85 -0.20 -1.40
CA GLU A 29 -18.08 0.07 -2.83
C GLU A 29 -17.15 1.14 -3.39
N ARG A 30 -16.79 2.14 -2.58
CA ARG A 30 -15.82 3.17 -2.95
C ARG A 30 -14.44 2.57 -3.13
N GLY A 31 -13.97 1.77 -2.16
CA GLY A 31 -12.67 1.11 -2.24
C GLY A 31 -12.55 0.20 -3.45
N LEU A 32 -13.57 -0.63 -3.70
CA LEU A 32 -13.63 -1.52 -4.86
C LEU A 32 -13.58 -0.77 -6.19
N ARG A 33 -14.24 0.39 -6.28
CA ARG A 33 -14.24 1.23 -7.48
C ARG A 33 -12.94 2.02 -7.69
N ASP A 34 -12.33 2.49 -6.60
CA ASP A 34 -11.17 3.38 -6.67
C ASP A 34 -9.87 2.58 -6.96
N SER A 35 -9.73 1.35 -6.46
CA SER A 35 -8.52 0.51 -6.66
C SER A 35 -8.14 0.31 -8.14
N PRO A 36 -9.04 -0.12 -9.06
CA PRO A 36 -8.69 -0.28 -10.47
C PRO A 36 -8.24 1.02 -11.16
N ARG A 37 -8.75 2.17 -10.72
CA ARG A 37 -8.37 3.48 -11.27
C ARG A 37 -6.95 3.85 -10.86
N VAL A 38 -6.58 3.55 -9.62
CA VAL A 38 -5.23 3.74 -9.10
C VAL A 38 -4.25 2.83 -9.82
N ALA A 39 -4.60 1.56 -10.04
CA ALA A 39 -3.78 0.63 -10.82
C ALA A 39 -3.44 1.17 -12.21
N LYS A 40 -4.45 1.70 -12.93
CA LYS A 40 -4.24 2.33 -14.25
C LYS A 40 -3.23 3.49 -14.17
N GLN A 41 -3.29 4.30 -13.11
CA GLN A 41 -2.33 5.40 -12.92
C GLN A 41 -0.91 4.89 -12.66
N ILE A 42 -0.75 3.92 -11.76
CA ILE A 42 0.55 3.28 -11.47
C ILE A 42 1.19 2.77 -12.76
N LEU A 43 0.44 2.00 -13.55
CA LEU A 43 0.95 1.40 -14.79
C LEU A 43 1.28 2.45 -15.84
N SER A 44 0.38 3.42 -16.08
CA SER A 44 0.58 4.47 -17.09
C SER A 44 1.80 5.36 -16.81
N ARG A 45 2.22 5.48 -15.55
CA ARG A 45 3.37 6.27 -15.11
C ARG A 45 4.67 5.48 -15.06
N GLY A 46 4.65 4.17 -15.38
CA GLY A 46 5.82 3.29 -15.26
C GLY A 46 6.23 3.03 -13.80
N TRP A 47 5.26 3.01 -12.89
CA TRP A 47 5.47 2.75 -11.45
C TRP A 47 5.20 1.29 -11.08
N LYS A 48 5.15 0.39 -12.06
CA LYS A 48 4.94 -1.03 -11.83
C LYS A 48 6.04 -1.56 -10.89
N PRO A 49 5.68 -2.16 -9.74
CA PRO A 49 6.67 -2.73 -8.83
C PRO A 49 7.18 -4.07 -9.35
N ASP A 50 8.31 -4.51 -8.81
CA ASP A 50 8.86 -5.85 -8.98
C ASP A 50 8.49 -6.76 -7.79
N HIS A 51 8.25 -6.15 -6.63
CA HIS A 51 7.83 -6.84 -5.41
C HIS A 51 6.82 -6.01 -4.60
N ILE A 52 5.85 -6.67 -3.95
CA ILE A 52 4.83 -6.02 -3.13
C ILE A 52 4.85 -6.55 -1.70
N SER A 53 5.04 -5.67 -0.73
CA SER A 53 4.81 -5.99 0.69
C SER A 53 3.45 -5.43 1.12
N VAL A 54 2.55 -6.28 1.58
CA VAL A 54 1.17 -5.90 1.92
C VAL A 54 0.85 -6.29 3.36
N SER A 55 0.20 -5.40 4.09
CA SER A 55 -0.33 -5.72 5.42
C SER A 55 -1.32 -6.88 5.35
N SER A 56 -1.33 -7.72 6.40
CA SER A 56 -2.23 -8.88 6.49
C SER A 56 -3.72 -8.54 6.66
N SER A 57 -4.10 -7.26 6.88
CA SER A 57 -5.51 -6.91 7.05
C SER A 57 -6.33 -7.15 5.79
N LEU A 58 -7.61 -7.49 5.95
CA LEU A 58 -8.48 -7.81 4.82
C LEU A 58 -8.56 -6.66 3.80
N ARG A 59 -8.73 -5.42 4.26
CA ARG A 59 -8.77 -4.22 3.39
C ARG A 59 -7.51 -4.02 2.55
N THR A 60 -6.32 -4.33 3.06
CA THR A 60 -5.06 -4.19 2.30
C THR A 60 -4.91 -5.30 1.27
N ILE A 61 -5.27 -6.53 1.64
CA ILE A 61 -5.31 -7.68 0.72
C ILE A 61 -6.31 -7.42 -0.41
N GLN A 62 -7.55 -7.06 -0.08
CA GLN A 62 -8.57 -6.73 -1.07
C GLN A 62 -8.20 -5.52 -1.91
N THR A 63 -7.49 -4.54 -1.36
CA THR A 63 -6.94 -3.42 -2.16
C THR A 63 -6.05 -3.97 -3.26
N LEU A 64 -5.06 -4.80 -2.91
CA LEU A 64 -4.13 -5.41 -3.86
C LEU A 64 -4.84 -6.28 -4.90
N GLU A 65 -5.77 -7.13 -4.48
CA GLU A 65 -6.54 -7.99 -5.39
C GLU A 65 -7.37 -7.15 -6.40
N ASN A 66 -7.93 -6.02 -5.96
CA ASN A 66 -8.69 -5.11 -6.82
C ASN A 66 -7.83 -4.15 -7.66
N LEU A 67 -6.49 -4.18 -7.51
CA LEU A 67 -5.60 -3.48 -8.45
C LEU A 67 -5.53 -4.19 -9.82
N GLY A 68 -6.09 -5.40 -9.93
CA GLY A 68 -6.09 -6.17 -11.17
C GLY A 68 -4.83 -7.01 -11.37
N PRO A 69 -4.85 -7.97 -12.32
CA PRO A 69 -3.85 -9.03 -12.44
C PRO A 69 -2.43 -8.50 -12.68
N GLU A 70 -2.29 -7.39 -13.41
CA GLU A 70 -0.99 -6.78 -13.69
C GLU A 70 -0.19 -6.39 -12.44
N LEU A 71 -0.89 -6.14 -11.32
CA LEU A 71 -0.30 -5.81 -10.03
C LEU A 71 -0.50 -6.93 -9.00
N SER A 72 -1.66 -7.58 -8.99
CA SER A 72 -1.98 -8.61 -8.01
C SER A 72 -1.23 -9.92 -8.25
N GLU A 73 -0.64 -10.16 -9.43
CA GLU A 73 0.18 -11.36 -9.70
C GLU A 73 1.68 -11.14 -9.47
N ILE A 74 2.10 -9.91 -9.13
CA ILE A 74 3.50 -9.60 -8.80
C ILE A 74 3.92 -10.37 -7.54
N PRO A 75 5.17 -10.84 -7.46
CA PRO A 75 5.71 -11.44 -6.24
C PRO A 75 5.41 -10.59 -5.01
N LYS A 76 4.82 -11.21 -3.99
CA LYS A 76 4.32 -10.47 -2.82
C LYS A 76 4.59 -11.18 -1.51
N SER A 77 4.78 -10.38 -0.45
CA SER A 77 4.80 -10.82 0.95
C SER A 77 3.60 -10.26 1.69
N ILE A 78 2.85 -11.14 2.36
CA ILE A 78 1.81 -10.72 3.31
C ILE A 78 2.47 -10.66 4.69
N GLU A 79 2.44 -9.49 5.32
CA GLU A 79 3.20 -9.22 6.54
C GLU A 79 2.30 -8.66 7.64
N GLU A 80 2.21 -9.37 8.77
CA GLU A 80 1.44 -8.91 9.93
C GLU A 80 2.01 -7.62 10.53
N ARG A 81 3.34 -7.49 10.57
CA ARG A 81 4.05 -6.29 11.06
C ARG A 81 3.71 -5.02 10.27
N LEU A 82 3.13 -5.13 9.08
CA LEU A 82 2.68 -3.98 8.29
C LEU A 82 1.30 -3.45 8.71
N TYR A 83 0.58 -4.14 9.60
CA TYR A 83 -0.68 -3.66 10.17
C TYR A 83 -0.43 -2.60 11.25
N HIS A 84 -0.89 -1.37 11.00
CA HIS A 84 -0.62 -0.20 11.85
C HIS A 84 0.87 -0.05 12.22
N ALA A 85 1.74 -0.31 11.24
CA ALA A 85 3.18 -0.34 11.42
C ALA A 85 3.76 1.00 11.88
N SER A 86 4.81 0.94 12.70
CA SER A 86 5.64 2.10 13.01
C SER A 86 6.46 2.53 11.79
N LEU A 87 6.91 3.79 11.78
CA LEU A 87 7.84 4.30 10.77
C LEU A 87 9.11 3.45 10.67
N GLU A 88 9.66 3.00 11.80
CA GLU A 88 10.85 2.15 11.82
C GLU A 88 10.62 0.81 11.10
N THR A 89 9.45 0.18 11.33
CA THR A 89 9.08 -1.06 10.64
C THR A 89 8.94 -0.83 9.13
N LEU A 90 8.29 0.27 8.73
CA LEU A 90 8.12 0.62 7.32
C LEU A 90 9.47 0.90 6.64
N LEU A 91 10.39 1.61 7.30
CA LEU A 91 11.74 1.84 6.78
C LEU A 91 12.54 0.55 6.65
N SER A 92 12.44 -0.35 7.64
CA SER A 92 13.06 -1.68 7.57
C SER A 92 12.54 -2.49 6.38
N VAL A 93 11.23 -2.45 6.10
CA VAL A 93 10.62 -3.13 4.94
C VAL A 93 11.05 -2.46 3.63
N ALA A 94 11.09 -1.14 3.56
CA ALA A 94 11.49 -0.39 2.36
C ALA A 94 12.96 -0.60 1.98
N THR A 95 13.81 -0.99 2.94
CA THR A 95 15.24 -1.21 2.75
C THR A 95 15.61 -2.69 2.60
N SER A 96 14.65 -3.61 2.72
CA SER A 96 14.91 -5.06 2.69
C SER A 96 15.06 -5.65 1.29
N ILE A 97 14.85 -4.85 0.23
CA ILE A 97 14.96 -5.30 -1.16
C ILE A 97 16.33 -4.99 -1.79
N PRO A 98 16.75 -5.78 -2.80
CA PRO A 98 17.94 -5.49 -3.59
C PRO A 98 17.89 -4.10 -4.23
N GLU A 99 19.07 -3.59 -4.59
CA GLU A 99 19.17 -2.36 -5.37
C GLU A 99 18.57 -2.54 -6.77
N ASN A 100 18.23 -1.41 -7.42
CA ASN A 100 17.64 -1.38 -8.76
C ASN A 100 16.31 -2.16 -8.87
N THR A 101 15.60 -2.29 -7.75
CA THR A 101 14.27 -2.91 -7.65
C THR A 101 13.24 -1.84 -7.26
N THR A 102 12.03 -1.95 -7.80
CA THR A 102 10.86 -1.15 -7.40
C THR A 102 10.02 -1.96 -6.43
N GLN A 103 9.93 -1.54 -5.16
CA GLN A 103 9.04 -2.17 -4.18
C GLN A 103 7.77 -1.35 -4.02
N MET A 104 6.64 -2.02 -3.83
CA MET A 104 5.42 -1.39 -3.34
C MET A 104 5.13 -1.82 -1.91
N ILE A 105 4.79 -0.88 -1.04
CA ILE A 105 4.27 -1.15 0.30
C ILE A 105 2.81 -0.72 0.35
N ILE A 106 1.91 -1.65 0.67
CA ILE A 106 0.48 -1.38 0.87
C ILE A 106 0.16 -1.49 2.37
N SER A 107 -0.09 -0.34 3.01
CA SER A 107 -0.25 -0.24 4.47
C SER A 107 -1.31 0.82 4.86
N HIS A 108 -1.17 1.38 6.07
CA HIS A 108 -2.17 2.18 6.77
C HIS A 108 -1.60 3.55 7.17
N ASN A 109 -2.49 4.52 7.35
CA ASN A 109 -2.14 5.75 8.07
C ASN A 109 -2.18 5.52 9.58
N PRO A 110 -1.40 6.28 10.37
CA PRO A 110 -0.50 7.37 9.92
C PRO A 110 0.82 6.90 9.29
N GLY A 111 1.13 5.60 9.34
CA GLY A 111 2.41 5.05 8.89
C GLY A 111 2.82 5.43 7.46
N CYS A 112 1.91 5.35 6.49
CA CYS A 112 2.21 5.76 5.10
C CYS A 112 2.60 7.24 4.98
N GLU A 113 1.86 8.14 5.65
CA GLU A 113 2.16 9.59 5.65
C GLU A 113 3.50 9.86 6.33
N MET A 114 3.77 9.22 7.48
CA MET A 114 5.04 9.36 8.17
C MET A 114 6.22 8.87 7.33
N LEU A 115 6.04 7.77 6.58
CA LEU A 115 7.07 7.25 5.68
C LEU A 115 7.32 8.21 4.51
N LEU A 116 6.24 8.73 3.91
CA LEU A 116 6.32 9.72 2.84
C LEU A 116 7.02 10.99 3.31
N GLU A 117 6.64 11.54 4.46
CA GLU A 117 7.26 12.71 5.08
C GLU A 117 8.75 12.47 5.36
N LYS A 118 9.08 11.30 5.92
CA LYS A 118 10.47 10.95 6.21
C LYS A 118 11.36 10.91 4.98
N LEU A 119 10.83 10.47 3.83
CA LEU A 119 11.59 10.29 2.59
C LEU A 119 11.59 11.53 1.69
N SER A 120 10.49 12.30 1.68
CA SER A 120 10.35 13.51 0.87
C SER A 120 10.85 14.77 1.58
N GLY A 121 10.79 14.79 2.92
CA GLY A 121 11.00 15.99 3.73
C GLY A 121 9.75 16.88 3.85
N GLU A 122 8.62 16.49 3.25
CA GLU A 122 7.39 17.27 3.22
C GLU A 122 6.20 16.47 3.75
N LEU A 123 5.36 17.12 4.56
CA LEU A 123 4.13 16.52 5.05
C LEU A 123 3.08 16.53 3.94
N GLU A 124 2.75 15.35 3.43
CA GLU A 124 1.74 15.14 2.41
C GLU A 124 0.60 14.28 2.94
N ILE A 125 -0.64 14.70 2.69
CA ILE A 125 -1.82 13.94 3.11
C ILE A 125 -2.00 12.77 2.14
N MET A 126 -2.21 11.57 2.69
CA MET A 126 -2.48 10.36 1.93
C MET A 126 -3.91 9.86 2.20
N PRO A 127 -4.94 10.34 1.46
CA PRO A 127 -6.27 9.77 1.52
C PRO A 127 -6.29 8.27 1.15
N THR A 128 -7.37 7.56 1.45
CA THR A 128 -7.48 6.14 1.03
C THR A 128 -7.26 5.97 -0.47
N ALA A 129 -6.53 4.92 -0.85
CA ALA A 129 -6.11 4.64 -2.22
C ALA A 129 -5.09 5.62 -2.83
N SER A 130 -4.51 6.56 -2.06
CA SER A 130 -3.41 7.40 -2.55
C SER A 130 -2.13 6.61 -2.72
N VAL A 131 -1.32 7.00 -3.71
CA VAL A 131 -0.03 6.39 -4.04
C VAL A 131 1.03 7.46 -4.24
N ALA A 132 2.22 7.24 -3.70
CA ALA A 132 3.41 8.06 -3.92
C ALA A 132 4.56 7.20 -4.45
N LEU A 133 5.45 7.78 -5.25
CA LEU A 133 6.70 7.17 -5.68
C LEU A 133 7.86 7.97 -5.07
N MET A 134 8.78 7.27 -4.40
CA MET A 134 10.05 7.78 -3.88
C MET A 134 11.23 7.20 -4.64
#